data_AF-A0A7X7SXC4-F1
#
_entry.id   AF-A0A7X7SXC4-F1
#
_cell.length_a   1.000
_cell.length_b   1.000
_cell.length_c   1.000
_cell.angle_alpha   90.00
_cell.angle_beta   90.00
_cell.angle_gamma   90.00
#
_symmetry.space_group_name_H-M   'P 1'
#
loop_
_entity.id
_entity.type
_entity.pdbx_description
1 polymer ?
#
loop_
_entity_poly.entity_id
_entity_poly.type
_entity_poly.pdbx_seq_one_letter_code
_entity_poly.pdbx_strand_id
1 'polypeptide(L)'
;MLWIMTGLLVLILLVLLRGIIGPTSIDRLISINGITSIVSMIILLMSYRSGDYGLIDIAFVFMICAFAGGIWILRVLTHGDWRLRIPGLKG
;
A
#
# COMPACT_ATOMS: atom_id res chain seq x y z
N MET A 1 -22.71 4.44 -4.95
CA MET A 1 -21.82 4.39 -3.77
C MET A 1 -21.72 3.00 -3.15
N LEU A 2 -22.81 2.36 -2.72
CA LEU A 2 -22.76 1.06 -2.03
C LEU A 2 -22.13 -0.05 -2.87
N TRP A 3 -22.51 -0.16 -4.14
CA TRP A 3 -21.91 -1.12 -5.09
C TRP A 3 -20.39 -0.98 -5.23
N ILE A 4 -19.89 0.27 -5.22
CA ILE A 4 -18.45 0.56 -5.29
C ILE A 4 -17.77 0.10 -4.00
N MET A 5 -18.35 0.40 -2.84
CA MET A 5 -17.82 -0.06 -1.55
C MET A 5 -17.76 -1.60 -1.47
N THR A 6 -18.82 -2.30 -1.89
CA THR A 6 -18.83 -3.76 -1.93
C THR A 6 -17.77 -4.31 -2.89
N GLY A 7 -17.61 -3.69 -4.08
CA GLY A 7 -16.56 -4.06 -5.02
C GLY A 7 -15.15 -3.88 -4.45
N LEU A 8 -14.89 -2.79 -3.73
CA LEU A 8 -13.62 -2.53 -3.05
C LEU A 8 -13.35 -3.55 -1.93
N LEU A 9 -14.37 -3.95 -1.17
CA LEU A 9 -14.23 -5.01 -0.15
C LEU A 9 -13.88 -6.37 -0.77
N VAL A 10 -14.51 -6.72 -1.89
CA VAL A 10 -14.17 -7.95 -2.64
C VAL A 10 -12.75 -7.87 -3.18
N LEU A 11 -12.32 -6.71 -3.70
CA LEU A 11 -10.95 -6.48 -4.14
C LEU A 11 -9.93 -6.67 -3.00
N ILE A 12 -10.23 -6.19 -1.78
CA ILE A 12 -9.36 -6.43 -0.62
C ILE A 12 -9.18 -7.93 -0.37
N LEU A 13 -10.26 -8.72 -0.44
CA LEU A 13 -10.18 -10.18 -0.26
C LEU A 13 -9.31 -10.84 -1.34
N LEU A 14 -9.45 -10.42 -2.60
CA LEU A 14 -8.62 -10.93 -3.71
C LEU A 14 -7.14 -10.56 -3.54
N VAL A 15 -6.84 -9.34 -3.12
CA VAL A 15 -5.45 -8.90 -2.88
C VAL A 15 -4.86 -9.61 -1.65
N LEU A 16 -5.65 -9.84 -0.61
CA LEU A 16 -5.24 -10.65 0.55
C LEU A 16 -4.89 -12.08 0.13
N LEU A 17 -5.74 -12.71 -0.69
CA LEU A 17 -5.46 -14.04 -1.25
C LEU A 17 -4.14 -14.06 -2.04
N ARG A 18 -3.90 -13.05 -2.89
CA ARG A 18 -2.62 -12.90 -3.60
C ARG A 18 -1.44 -12.78 -2.63
N GLY A 19 -1.57 -11.99 -1.58
CA GLY A 19 -0.51 -11.80 -0.59
C GLY A 19 -0.17 -13.07 0.19
N ILE A 20 -1.17 -13.93 0.45
CA ILE A 20 -0.97 -15.22 1.16
C ILE A 20 -0.36 -16.27 0.23
N ILE A 21 -0.86 -16.38 -1.01
CA ILE A 21 -0.42 -17.40 -1.98
C ILE A 21 0.94 -17.02 -2.62
N GLY A 22 1.28 -15.73 -2.64
CA GLY A 22 2.50 -15.21 -3.25
C GLY A 22 3.78 -15.91 -2.74
N PRO A 23 4.61 -16.50 -3.63
CA PRO A 23 5.82 -17.22 -3.24
C PRO A 23 6.95 -16.30 -2.81
N THR A 24 6.95 -15.03 -3.25
CA THR A 24 8.03 -14.08 -2.96
C THR A 24 7.64 -13.09 -1.85
N SER A 25 8.63 -12.62 -1.09
CA SER A 25 8.43 -11.51 -0.14
C SER A 25 7.99 -10.21 -0.84
N ILE A 26 8.37 -10.03 -2.11
CA ILE A 26 7.97 -8.89 -2.93
C ILE A 26 6.47 -8.95 -3.26
N ASP A 27 5.90 -10.13 -3.53
CA ASP A 27 4.46 -10.28 -3.76
C ASP A 27 3.64 -9.85 -2.53
N ARG A 28 4.15 -10.14 -1.33
CA ARG A 28 3.54 -9.70 -0.06
C ARG A 28 3.56 -8.19 0.07
N LEU A 29 4.70 -7.55 -0.23
CA LEU A 29 4.84 -6.10 -0.21
C LEU A 29 3.89 -5.41 -1.21
N ILE A 30 3.81 -5.92 -2.45
CA ILE A 30 2.89 -5.41 -3.46
C ILE A 30 1.44 -5.52 -2.98
N SER A 31 1.10 -6.64 -2.33
CA SER A 31 -0.24 -6.86 -1.80
C SER A 31 -0.58 -5.89 -0.65
N ILE A 32 0.36 -5.61 0.26
CA ILE A 32 0.18 -4.60 1.32
C ILE A 32 -0.07 -3.20 0.72
N ASN A 33 0.69 -2.82 -0.30
CA ASN A 33 0.50 -1.52 -0.97
C ASN A 33 -0.86 -1.45 -1.68
N GLY A 34 -1.27 -2.54 -2.35
CA GLY A 34 -2.59 -2.64 -2.96
C GLY A 34 -3.73 -2.51 -1.95
N ILE A 35 -3.64 -3.21 -0.80
CA ILE A 35 -4.63 -3.11 0.28
C ILE A 35 -4.69 -1.69 0.82
N THR A 36 -3.55 -1.05 1.07
CA THR A 36 -3.47 0.33 1.55
C THR A 36 -4.22 1.27 0.62
N SER A 37 -3.98 1.16 -0.70
CA SER A 37 -4.64 2.01 -1.70
C SER A 37 -6.16 1.83 -1.70
N ILE A 38 -6.65 0.59 -1.57
CA ILE A 38 -8.09 0.31 -1.52
C ILE A 38 -8.71 0.84 -0.22
N VAL A 39 -8.02 0.69 0.92
CA VAL A 39 -8.47 1.23 2.21
C VAL A 39 -8.54 2.76 2.17
N SER A 40 -7.53 3.44 1.62
CA SER A 40 -7.55 4.90 1.42
C SER A 40 -8.75 5.33 0.56
N MET A 41 -9.02 4.59 -0.52
CA MET A 41 -10.19 4.84 -1.39
C MET A 41 -11.51 4.71 -0.61
N ILE A 42 -11.63 3.71 0.28
CA ILE A 42 -12.83 3.53 1.12
C ILE A 42 -13.00 4.71 2.09
N ILE A 43 -11.91 5.18 2.73
CA ILE A 43 -11.95 6.33 3.64
C ILE A 43 -12.43 7.58 2.89
N LEU A 44 -11.88 7.85 1.71
CA LEU A 44 -12.29 9.00 0.88
C LEU A 44 -13.75 8.90 0.40
N LEU A 45 -14.20 7.71 0.02
CA LEU A 45 -15.60 7.48 -0.35
C LEU A 45 -16.54 7.73 0.85
N MET A 46 -16.11 7.35 2.05
CA MET A 46 -16.86 7.56 3.29
C MET A 46 -16.90 9.04 3.68
N SER A 47 -15.81 9.78 3.48
CA SER A 47 -15.76 11.25 3.61
C SER A 47 -16.78 11.91 2.70
N TYR A 48 -16.74 11.58 1.41
CA TYR A 48 -17.67 12.12 0.43
C TYR A 48 -19.14 11.81 0.77
N ARG A 49 -19.43 10.59 1.26
CA ARG A 49 -20.79 10.20 1.62
C ARG A 49 -21.29 10.88 2.90
N SER A 50 -20.41 11.10 3.88
CA SER A 50 -20.78 11.67 5.18
C SER A 50 -20.80 13.20 5.17
N GLY A 51 -20.17 13.83 4.17
CA GLY A 51 -19.95 15.28 4.11
C GLY A 51 -18.90 15.78 5.11
N ASP A 52 -18.26 14.87 5.84
CA ASP A 52 -17.19 15.16 6.79
C ASP A 52 -15.84 15.04 6.08
N TYR A 53 -15.26 16.20 5.77
CA TYR A 53 -13.97 16.31 5.11
C TYR A 53 -12.78 16.02 6.04
N GLY A 54 -12.99 15.93 7.36
CA GLY A 54 -11.91 15.55 8.30
C GLY A 54 -11.38 14.14 8.06
N LEU A 55 -12.20 13.27 7.46
CA LEU A 55 -11.79 11.92 7.03
C LEU A 55 -10.72 11.95 5.92
N ILE A 56 -10.59 13.04 5.15
CA ILE A 56 -9.56 13.18 4.11
C ILE A 56 -8.18 13.25 4.74
N ASP A 57 -8.04 13.99 5.85
CA ASP A 57 -6.76 14.11 6.56
C ASP A 57 -6.30 12.75 7.10
N ILE A 58 -7.24 11.95 7.60
CA ILE A 58 -6.98 10.58 8.07
C ILE A 58 -6.48 9.71 6.91
N ALA A 59 -7.09 9.80 5.73
CA ALA A 59 -6.64 9.06 4.55
C ALA A 59 -5.22 9.45 4.13
N PHE A 60 -4.89 10.75 4.20
CA PHE A 60 -3.56 11.26 3.89
C PHE A 60 -2.50 10.75 4.85
N VAL A 61 -2.74 10.84 6.15
CA VAL A 61 -1.82 10.34 7.17
C VAL A 61 -1.63 8.83 7.02
N PHE A 62 -2.71 8.08 6.80
CA PHE A 62 -2.65 6.64 6.56
C PHE A 62 -1.77 6.29 5.35
N MET A 63 -1.91 7.01 4.24
CA MET A 63 -1.12 6.78 3.03
C MET A 63 0.37 7.07 3.23
N ILE A 64 0.71 8.16 3.94
CA ILE A 64 2.11 8.52 4.23
C ILE A 64 2.74 7.49 5.16
N CYS A 65 2.02 7.06 6.21
CA CYS A 65 2.50 6.04 7.14
C CYS A 65 2.75 4.70 6.42
N ALA A 66 1.82 4.27 5.58
CA ALA A 66 1.96 3.03 4.82
C ALA A 66 3.12 3.10 3.82
N PHE A 67 3.33 4.24 3.16
CA PHE A 67 4.47 4.46 2.28
C PHE A 67 5.80 4.37 3.04
N ALA A 68 5.93 5.07 4.17
CA ALA A 68 7.12 5.02 5.01
C ALA A 68 7.39 3.60 5.54
N GLY A 69 6.34 2.89 5.97
CA GLY A 69 6.42 1.49 6.38
C GLY A 69 6.87 0.57 5.24
N GLY A 70 6.35 0.79 4.03
CA GLY A 70 6.76 0.06 2.83
C GLY A 70 8.25 0.23 2.50
N ILE A 71 8.78 1.46 2.60
CA ILE A 71 10.23 1.71 2.43
C ILE A 71 11.05 0.97 3.49
N TRP A 72 10.59 0.97 4.74
CA TRP A 72 11.26 0.23 5.82
C TRP A 72 11.30 -1.27 5.55
N ILE A 73 10.18 -1.85 5.09
CA ILE A 73 10.12 -3.26 4.72
C ILE A 73 11.07 -3.55 3.55
N LEU A 74 11.09 -2.71 2.51
CA LEU A 74 12.04 -2.83 1.40
C LEU A 74 13.49 -2.81 1.89
N ARG A 75 13.81 -1.90 2.80
CA ARG A 75 15.14 -1.82 3.40
C ARG A 75 15.53 -3.11 4.13
N VAL A 76 14.57 -3.76 4.77
CA VAL A 76 14.79 -5.05 5.45
C VAL A 76 14.86 -6.23 4.46
N LEU A 77 14.13 -6.18 3.35
CA LEU A 77 14.19 -7.24 2.34
C LEU A 77 15.46 -7.18 1.48
N THR A 78 16.00 -5.99 1.25
CA THR A 78 17.17 -5.75 0.39
C THR A 78 18.44 -5.47 1.21
N HIS A 79 18.72 -6.30 2.21
CA HIS A 79 19.97 -6.20 2.98
C HIS A 79 21.17 -6.52 2.06
N GLY A 80 21.88 -5.48 1.57
CA GLY A 80 23.18 -5.63 0.90
C GLY A 80 23.38 -4.78 -0.37
N ASP A 81 22.32 -4.45 -1.11
CA ASP A 81 22.43 -3.82 -2.44
C ASP A 81 22.34 -2.28 -2.43
N TRP A 82 22.55 -1.64 -1.27
CA TRP A 82 22.60 -0.17 -1.22
C TRP A 82 23.93 0.41 -1.74
N ARG A 83 24.88 -0.44 -2.14
CA ARG A 83 26.00 0.04 -2.96
C ARG A 83 25.42 0.36 -4.33
N LEU A 84 25.02 1.63 -4.50
CA LEU A 84 24.77 2.24 -5.80
C LEU A 84 26.03 2.00 -6.65
N ARG A 85 26.08 0.87 -7.35
CA ARG A 85 27.19 0.49 -8.21
C ARG A 85 27.05 1.35 -9.45
N ILE A 86 27.58 2.56 -9.40
CA ILE A 86 27.69 3.43 -10.56
C ILE A 86 28.70 2.75 -11.48
N PRO A 87 28.27 2.20 -12.64
CA PRO A 87 29.20 1.57 -13.57
C PRO A 87 30.11 2.67 -14.12
N GLY A 88 31.37 2.71 -13.69
CA GLY A 88 32.36 3.67 -14.20
C GLY A 88 33.15 4.47 -13.16
N LEU A 89 32.76 4.49 -11.88
CA LEU A 89 33.65 4.99 -10.82
C LEU A 89 34.44 3.83 -10.23
N LYS A 90 35.71 3.72 -10.65
CA LYS A 90 36.72 2.94 -9.91
C LYS A 90 36.98 3.68 -8.60
N GLY A 91 36.61 3.05 -7.48
CA GLY A 91 37.11 3.44 -6.16
C GLY A 91 38.58 3.08 -6.02
#